data_AF-A0AAV4EWL4-F1
#
_entry.id   AF-A0AAV4EWL4-F1
#
_cell.length_a   1.000
_cell.length_b   1.000
_cell.length_c   1.000
_cell.angle_alpha   90.00
_cell.angle_beta   90.00
_cell.angle_gamma   90.00
#
_symmetry.space_group_name_H-M   'P 1'
#
loop_
_entity.id
_entity.type
_entity.pdbx_description
1 polymer ?
#
loop_
_entity_poly.entity_id
_entity_poly.type
_entity_poly.pdbx_seq_one_letter_code
_entity_poly.pdbx_strand_id
1 'polypeptide(L)'
;MASKTLGFTQYLVVIVVVPVVVVVVVVVVVVVVVVVVVVVTSSCSSPNSSVVFVVVVRDDDDDDDDDEEEEEEEEEEEERRELQRKDWVTLNRARAKVGKTASTLHKWKLRPNSECPCGNQNQTMDHILSECTEEPHCTDQDLRGCTDAAQAWITHWRDKI
;
A
#
# COMPACT_ATOMS: atom_id res chain seq x y z
N MET A 1 -31.47 50.07 -11.13
CA MET A 1 -30.04 49.75 -11.32
C MET A 1 -29.49 49.19 -10.01
N ALA A 2 -29.64 47.89 -9.73
CA ALA A 2 -29.22 47.33 -8.43
C ALA A 2 -28.89 45.82 -8.48
N SER A 3 -28.40 45.32 -9.61
CA SER A 3 -28.22 43.86 -9.80
C SER A 3 -26.80 43.46 -10.22
N LYS A 4 -25.84 44.41 -10.27
CA LYS A 4 -24.47 44.15 -10.74
C LYS A 4 -23.43 44.02 -9.62
N THR A 5 -23.82 44.19 -8.35
CA THR A 5 -22.89 44.20 -7.20
C THR A 5 -22.71 42.83 -6.55
N LEU A 6 -23.62 41.88 -6.74
CA LEU A 6 -23.56 40.55 -6.13
C LEU A 6 -22.48 39.63 -6.72
N GLY A 7 -22.15 39.76 -8.01
CA GLY A 7 -21.10 38.95 -8.65
C GLY A 7 -19.69 39.35 -8.22
N PHE A 8 -19.47 40.62 -7.88
CA PHE A 8 -18.16 41.14 -7.54
C PHE A 8 -17.73 40.72 -6.12
N THR A 9 -18.65 40.73 -5.16
CA THR A 9 -18.37 40.31 -3.78
C THR A 9 -18.13 38.80 -3.69
N GLN A 10 -18.89 37.98 -4.42
CA GLN A 10 -18.68 36.53 -4.44
C GLN A 10 -17.34 36.15 -5.06
N TYR A 11 -16.92 36.86 -6.12
CA TYR A 11 -15.63 36.63 -6.77
C TYR A 11 -14.44 37.06 -5.89
N LEU A 12 -14.59 38.17 -5.16
CA LEU A 12 -13.59 38.65 -4.19
C LEU A 12 -13.40 37.67 -3.02
N VAL A 13 -14.51 37.10 -2.52
CA VAL A 13 -14.47 36.07 -1.47
C VAL A 13 -13.69 34.86 -1.97
N VAL A 14 -13.94 34.36 -3.17
CA VAL A 14 -13.21 33.20 -3.70
C VAL A 14 -11.73 33.52 -3.91
N ILE A 15 -11.40 34.69 -4.48
CA ILE A 15 -10.00 35.05 -4.79
C ILE A 15 -9.18 35.34 -3.54
N VAL A 16 -9.78 35.86 -2.47
CA VAL A 16 -9.01 36.28 -1.28
C VAL A 16 -9.17 35.27 -0.15
N VAL A 17 -10.38 34.79 0.13
CA VAL A 17 -10.62 33.90 1.26
C VAL A 17 -10.05 32.51 1.01
N VAL A 18 -10.19 31.96 -0.21
CA VAL A 18 -9.65 30.62 -0.51
C VAL A 18 -8.13 30.54 -0.33
N PRO A 19 -7.30 31.42 -0.94
CA PRO A 19 -5.86 31.33 -0.71
C PRO A 19 -5.47 31.65 0.73
N VAL A 20 -6.19 32.54 1.43
CA VAL A 20 -5.94 32.79 2.86
C VAL A 20 -6.21 31.53 3.68
N VAL A 21 -7.33 30.83 3.44
CA VAL A 21 -7.64 29.57 4.12
C VAL A 21 -6.58 28.51 3.81
N VAL A 22 -6.17 28.37 2.55
CA VAL A 22 -5.11 27.43 2.16
C VAL A 22 -3.79 27.75 2.87
N VAL A 23 -3.39 29.02 2.93
CA VAL A 23 -2.18 29.45 3.65
C VAL A 23 -2.29 29.13 5.14
N VAL A 24 -3.44 29.41 5.76
CA VAL A 24 -3.65 29.09 7.18
C VAL A 24 -3.53 27.59 7.44
N VAL A 25 -4.17 26.75 6.61
CA VAL A 25 -4.09 25.29 6.72
C VAL A 25 -2.64 24.81 6.59
N VAL A 26 -1.90 25.31 5.59
CA VAL A 26 -0.48 24.95 5.39
C VAL A 26 0.36 25.35 6.59
N VAL A 27 0.16 26.55 7.15
CA VAL A 27 0.89 27.00 8.35
C VAL A 27 0.58 26.12 9.55
N VAL A 28 -0.69 25.76 9.78
CA VAL A 28 -1.08 24.87 10.88
C VAL A 28 -0.40 23.51 10.74
N VAL A 29 -0.43 22.91 9.55
CA VAL A 29 0.22 21.61 9.29
C VAL A 29 1.73 21.70 9.56
N VAL A 30 2.41 22.74 9.08
CA VAL A 30 3.85 22.93 9.32
C VAL A 30 4.15 23.05 10.82
N VAL A 31 3.33 23.80 11.58
CA VAL A 31 3.50 23.94 13.02
C VAL A 31 3.34 22.59 13.73
N VAL A 32 2.32 21.81 13.39
CA VAL A 32 2.10 20.48 13.97
C VAL A 32 3.29 19.57 13.70
N VAL A 33 3.78 19.51 12.46
CA VAL A 33 4.96 18.70 12.09
C VAL A 33 6.19 19.12 12.90
N VAL A 34 6.44 20.42 13.04
CA VAL A 34 7.57 20.93 13.83
C VAL A 34 7.43 20.52 15.30
N VAL A 35 6.23 20.62 15.88
CA VAL A 35 5.99 20.21 17.28
C VAL A 35 6.25 18.71 17.45
N VAL A 36 5.74 17.86 16.55
CA VAL A 36 5.98 16.41 16.60
C VAL A 36 7.47 16.09 16.52
N VAL A 37 8.20 16.70 15.57
CA VAL A 37 9.65 16.52 15.45
C VAL A 37 10.38 16.96 16.72
N VAL A 38 10.00 18.09 17.33
CA VAL A 38 10.60 18.56 18.59
C VAL A 38 10.32 17.60 19.74
N VAL A 39 9.10 17.07 19.86
CA VAL A 39 8.74 16.09 20.90
C VAL A 39 9.56 14.81 20.73
N VAL A 40 9.59 14.24 19.53
CA VAL A 40 10.36 13.02 19.23
C VAL A 40 11.84 13.25 19.51
N THR A 41 12.44 14.33 19.01
CA THR A 41 13.86 14.62 19.22
C THR A 41 14.22 14.95 20.68
N SER A 42 13.28 15.50 21.45
CA SER A 42 13.44 15.72 22.90
C SER A 42 13.40 14.40 23.67
N SER A 43 12.54 13.46 23.26
CA SER A 43 12.44 12.12 23.84
C SER A 43 13.65 11.23 23.53
N CYS A 44 14.37 11.49 22.42
CA CYS A 44 15.59 10.76 22.07
C CYS A 44 16.87 11.32 22.72
N SER A 45 16.78 12.39 23.50
CA SER A 45 17.93 13.04 24.13
C SER A 45 18.09 12.61 25.59
N SER A 46 18.46 11.35 25.83
CA SER A 46 19.17 10.98 27.05
C SER A 46 20.38 10.10 26.76
N PRO A 47 21.61 10.61 27.02
CA PRO A 47 22.82 9.82 26.93
C PRO A 47 22.99 9.02 28.24
N ASN A 48 23.13 7.70 28.10
CA ASN A 48 23.89 6.80 28.97
C ASN A 48 23.80 7.06 30.50
N SER A 49 22.97 6.33 31.25
CA SER A 49 23.40 5.78 32.56
C SER A 49 22.38 4.78 33.12
N SER A 50 22.89 3.61 33.46
CA SER A 50 22.26 2.57 34.26
C SER A 50 21.64 3.08 35.57
N VAL A 51 20.40 2.70 35.83
CA VAL A 51 19.80 2.66 37.18
C VAL A 51 18.88 1.44 37.29
N VAL A 52 19.26 0.54 38.19
CA VAL A 52 18.47 -0.57 38.69
C VAL A 52 17.38 -0.01 39.60
N PHE A 53 16.11 -0.31 39.34
CA PHE A 53 15.03 -0.06 40.30
C PHE A 53 14.10 -1.27 40.42
N VAL A 54 14.35 -1.99 41.53
CA VAL A 54 13.43 -2.62 42.48
C VAL A 54 11.99 -2.88 42.02
N VAL A 55 11.67 -4.18 41.99
CA VAL A 55 10.33 -4.78 42.05
C VAL A 55 9.53 -4.17 43.19
N VAL A 56 8.43 -3.49 42.87
CA VAL A 56 7.32 -3.29 43.80
C VAL A 56 6.11 -3.96 43.17
N VAL A 57 5.76 -5.14 43.67
CA VAL A 57 4.48 -5.78 43.42
C VAL A 57 3.41 -4.90 44.07
N ARG A 58 2.45 -4.44 43.27
CA ARG A 58 1.14 -4.01 43.73
C ARG A 58 0.10 -4.75 42.91
N ASP A 59 -0.55 -5.68 43.58
CA ASP A 59 -1.83 -6.26 43.19
C ASP A 59 -2.94 -5.20 43.26
N ASP A 60 -3.98 -5.48 42.47
CA ASP A 60 -5.34 -4.94 42.48
C ASP A 60 -5.68 -3.72 41.60
N ASP A 61 -6.45 -4.05 40.56
CA ASP A 61 -7.64 -3.39 40.00
C ASP A 61 -7.53 -2.34 38.89
N ASP A 62 -8.36 -2.64 37.88
CA ASP A 62 -9.09 -1.79 36.92
C ASP A 62 -8.43 -1.36 35.58
N ASP A 63 -8.98 -2.00 34.55
CA ASP A 63 -9.47 -1.48 33.26
C ASP A 63 -8.50 -0.98 32.18
N ASP A 64 -8.74 -1.55 30.99
CA ASP A 64 -8.61 -1.01 29.63
C ASP A 64 -7.26 -0.39 29.24
N ASP A 65 -6.49 -1.11 28.42
CA ASP A 65 -5.68 -0.56 27.31
C ASP A 65 -4.88 -1.73 26.65
N ASP A 66 -5.56 -2.53 25.83
CA ASP A 66 -4.94 -3.58 24.97
C ASP A 66 -5.20 -3.27 23.48
N ASP A 67 -5.28 -1.97 23.11
CA ASP A 67 -5.61 -1.48 21.76
C ASP A 67 -4.43 -0.75 21.06
N GLU A 68 -3.23 -0.65 21.65
CA GLU A 68 -2.11 0.11 21.04
C GLU A 68 -1.24 -0.70 20.05
N GLU A 69 -1.43 -2.03 19.92
CA GLU A 69 -0.68 -2.83 18.92
C GLU A 69 -1.40 -3.00 17.57
N GLU A 70 -2.67 -2.57 17.42
CA GLU A 70 -3.39 -2.66 16.14
C GLU A 70 -3.14 -1.46 15.20
N GLU A 71 -2.66 -0.32 15.69
CA GLU A 71 -2.55 0.90 14.88
C GLU A 71 -1.31 0.94 13.95
N GLU A 72 -0.26 0.15 14.20
CA GLU A 72 0.93 0.12 13.32
C GLU A 72 0.73 -0.76 12.06
N GLU A 73 -0.27 -1.65 12.03
CA GLU A 73 -0.56 -2.47 10.84
C GLU A 73 -1.51 -1.78 9.83
N GLU A 74 -2.25 -0.74 10.23
CA GLU A 74 -3.23 -0.06 9.37
C GLU A 74 -2.62 1.01 8.45
N GLU A 75 -1.49 1.64 8.81
CA GLU A 75 -0.86 2.67 7.97
C GLU A 75 -0.09 2.12 6.75
N GLU A 76 0.26 0.82 6.73
CA GLU A 76 0.85 0.19 5.53
C GLU A 76 -0.21 -0.18 4.45
N GLU A 77 -1.51 -0.07 4.75
CA GLU A 77 -2.58 -0.44 3.81
C GLU A 77 -2.96 0.69 2.82
N GLU A 78 -2.55 1.92 3.07
CA GLU A 78 -2.98 3.12 2.34
C GLU A 78 -2.16 3.45 1.08
N GLU A 79 -1.45 2.47 0.49
CA GLU A 79 -1.13 2.50 -0.95
C GLU A 79 -1.73 1.31 -1.69
N ARG A 80 -2.90 0.84 -1.26
CA ARG A 80 -3.76 -0.04 -2.08
C ARG A 80 -4.28 0.76 -3.26
N ARG A 81 -3.47 0.86 -4.32
CA ARG A 81 -3.92 1.27 -5.66
C ARG A 81 -5.22 0.51 -5.94
N GLU A 82 -6.34 1.21 -6.16
CA GLU A 82 -7.62 0.57 -6.45
C GLU A 82 -7.52 -0.24 -7.74
N LEU A 83 -7.13 -1.51 -7.62
CA LEU A 83 -7.02 -2.42 -8.74
C LEU A 83 -8.43 -2.79 -9.22
N GLN A 84 -8.63 -2.79 -10.53
CA GLN A 84 -9.83 -3.37 -11.09
C GLN A 84 -9.94 -4.84 -10.64
N ARG A 85 -11.17 -5.31 -10.41
CA ARG A 85 -11.45 -6.68 -9.90
C ARG A 85 -10.64 -7.77 -10.61
N LYS A 86 -10.51 -7.69 -11.93
CA LYS A 86 -9.75 -8.66 -12.74
C LYS A 86 -8.25 -8.64 -12.42
N ASP A 87 -7.68 -7.48 -12.17
CA ASP A 87 -6.26 -7.30 -11.86
C ASP A 87 -5.97 -7.80 -10.45
N TRP A 88 -6.87 -7.49 -9.51
CA TRP A 88 -6.82 -8.01 -8.16
C TRP A 88 -6.90 -9.55 -8.10
N VAL A 89 -7.79 -10.17 -8.89
CA VAL A 89 -7.87 -11.64 -8.98
C VAL A 89 -6.60 -12.24 -9.55
N THR A 90 -6.03 -11.60 -10.58
CA THR A 90 -4.78 -12.05 -11.23
C THR A 90 -3.60 -11.94 -10.27
N LEU A 91 -3.51 -10.84 -9.53
CA LEU A 91 -2.50 -10.62 -8.49
C LEU A 91 -2.58 -11.70 -7.40
N ASN A 92 -3.79 -12.00 -6.89
CA ASN A 92 -3.95 -13.03 -5.87
C ASN A 92 -3.62 -14.43 -6.39
N ARG A 93 -3.95 -14.73 -7.65
CA ARG A 93 -3.52 -15.97 -8.31
C ARG A 93 -2.00 -16.09 -8.38
N ALA A 94 -1.33 -15.01 -8.74
CA ALA A 94 0.13 -14.97 -8.77
C ALA A 94 0.73 -15.17 -7.37
N ARG A 95 0.23 -14.44 -6.35
CA ARG A 95 0.67 -14.56 -4.95
C ARG A 95 0.48 -15.96 -4.39
N ALA A 96 -0.67 -16.58 -4.66
CA ALA A 96 -0.96 -17.95 -4.22
C ALA A 96 -0.35 -19.03 -5.14
N LYS A 97 0.39 -18.63 -6.18
CA LYS A 97 1.03 -19.51 -7.17
C LYS A 97 0.05 -20.48 -7.85
N VAL A 98 -1.18 -20.04 -8.04
CA VAL A 98 -2.28 -20.83 -8.61
C VAL A 98 -2.93 -20.10 -9.79
N GLY A 99 -3.14 -20.81 -10.89
CA GLY A 99 -3.79 -20.22 -12.07
C GLY A 99 -3.97 -21.22 -13.19
N LYS A 100 -4.48 -20.75 -14.33
CA LYS A 100 -4.66 -21.55 -15.56
C LYS A 100 -3.34 -21.74 -16.31
N THR A 101 -2.30 -22.17 -15.60
CA THR A 101 -1.01 -22.49 -16.21
C THR A 101 -1.12 -23.74 -17.09
N ALA A 102 -0.28 -23.89 -18.11
CA ALA A 102 -0.35 -25.07 -18.98
C ALA A 102 -0.18 -26.39 -18.21
N SER A 103 0.65 -26.41 -17.16
CA SER A 103 0.78 -27.58 -16.28
C SER A 103 -0.54 -27.94 -15.59
N THR A 104 -1.27 -26.95 -15.10
CA THR A 104 -2.59 -27.13 -14.47
C THR A 104 -3.65 -27.57 -15.49
N LEU A 105 -3.65 -26.95 -16.67
CA LEU A 105 -4.57 -27.30 -17.76
C LEU A 105 -4.32 -28.72 -18.29
N HIS A 106 -3.05 -29.14 -18.40
CA HIS A 106 -2.67 -30.49 -18.77
C HIS A 106 -3.11 -31.50 -17.68
N LYS A 107 -2.89 -31.18 -16.40
CA LYS A 107 -3.38 -31.98 -15.27
C LYS A 107 -4.90 -32.17 -15.31
N TRP A 108 -5.64 -31.15 -15.74
CA TRP A 108 -7.10 -31.21 -15.91
C TRP A 108 -7.55 -31.78 -17.26
N LYS A 109 -6.64 -32.26 -18.11
CA LYS A 109 -6.93 -32.80 -19.45
C LYS A 109 -7.64 -31.81 -20.38
N LEU A 110 -7.48 -30.50 -20.12
CA LEU A 110 -8.00 -29.42 -20.97
C LEU A 110 -6.99 -29.03 -22.06
N ARG A 111 -5.73 -29.41 -21.90
CA ARG A 111 -4.65 -29.20 -22.88
C ARG A 111 -3.85 -30.49 -23.06
N PRO A 112 -3.36 -30.82 -24.28
CA PRO A 112 -2.59 -32.04 -24.52
C PRO A 112 -1.15 -31.99 -24.01
N ASN A 113 -0.57 -30.80 -23.83
CA ASN A 113 0.80 -30.61 -23.33
C ASN A 113 0.87 -29.55 -22.21
N SER A 114 1.87 -29.70 -21.34
CA SER A 114 2.18 -28.76 -20.24
C SER A 114 3.17 -27.66 -20.63
N GLU A 115 3.56 -27.63 -21.91
CA GLU A 115 4.63 -26.78 -22.44
C GLU A 115 4.22 -25.31 -22.48
N CYS A 116 5.17 -24.46 -22.09
CA CYS A 116 5.06 -23.01 -22.23
C CYS A 116 5.39 -22.59 -23.68
N PRO A 117 4.75 -21.55 -24.22
CA PRO A 117 5.12 -21.00 -25.53
C PRO A 117 6.61 -20.61 -25.67
N CYS A 118 7.28 -20.28 -24.56
CA CYS A 118 8.71 -20.00 -24.53
C CYS A 118 9.61 -21.24 -24.77
N GLY A 119 9.02 -22.44 -24.84
CA GLY A 119 9.74 -23.70 -25.03
C GLY A 119 10.06 -24.47 -23.75
N ASN A 120 9.67 -23.97 -22.57
CA ASN A 120 9.82 -24.74 -21.33
C ASN A 120 8.83 -25.92 -21.28
N GLN A 121 9.28 -27.08 -20.79
CA GLN A 121 8.51 -28.33 -20.73
C GLN A 121 7.29 -28.23 -19.80
N ASN A 122 7.39 -27.41 -18.74
CA ASN A 122 6.34 -27.21 -17.76
C ASN A 122 6.14 -25.73 -17.47
N GLN A 123 5.01 -25.18 -17.92
CA GLN A 123 4.60 -23.84 -17.51
C GLN A 123 3.98 -23.91 -16.11
N THR A 124 4.77 -23.60 -15.07
CA THR A 124 4.29 -23.37 -13.69
C THR A 124 4.13 -21.87 -13.44
N MET A 125 3.48 -21.48 -12.32
CA MET A 125 3.37 -20.05 -12.00
C MET A 125 4.74 -19.44 -11.70
N ASP A 126 5.60 -20.17 -10.99
CA ASP A 126 6.98 -19.73 -10.73
C ASP A 126 7.76 -19.52 -12.02
N HIS A 127 7.61 -20.44 -12.98
CA HIS A 127 8.22 -20.26 -14.29
C HIS A 127 7.74 -18.97 -14.96
N ILE A 128 6.43 -18.70 -14.97
CA ILE A 128 5.86 -17.48 -15.57
C ILE A 128 6.36 -16.21 -14.86
N LEU A 129 6.60 -16.26 -13.55
CA LEU A 129 7.03 -15.10 -12.76
C LEU A 129 8.51 -14.75 -12.98
N SER A 130 9.40 -15.74 -12.89
CA SER A 130 10.86 -15.48 -12.83
C SER A 130 11.67 -15.96 -14.02
N GLU A 131 11.21 -17.00 -14.74
CA GLU A 131 12.06 -17.72 -15.71
C GLU A 131 11.57 -17.60 -17.17
N CYS A 132 10.31 -17.22 -17.37
CA CYS A 132 9.68 -17.21 -18.67
C CYS A 132 10.17 -16.02 -19.49
N THR A 133 10.78 -16.29 -20.65
CA THR A 133 11.24 -15.25 -21.59
C THR A 133 10.12 -14.44 -22.23
N GLU A 134 8.86 -14.78 -21.98
CA GLU A 134 7.72 -13.91 -22.27
C GLU A 134 7.69 -12.82 -21.20
N GLU A 135 8.29 -11.66 -21.50
CA GLU A 135 8.22 -10.47 -20.65
C GLU A 135 6.74 -10.10 -20.35
N PRO A 136 6.40 -9.59 -19.14
CA PRO A 136 7.29 -9.08 -18.09
C PRO A 136 7.65 -10.12 -17.03
N HIS A 137 8.79 -9.90 -16.37
CA HIS A 137 9.20 -10.64 -15.17
C HIS A 137 8.75 -9.92 -13.89
N CYS A 138 8.43 -10.70 -12.85
CA CYS A 138 7.96 -10.16 -11.58
C CYS A 138 8.42 -11.06 -10.41
N THR A 139 8.90 -10.44 -9.33
CA THR A 139 9.30 -11.16 -8.11
C THR A 139 8.17 -11.25 -7.09
N ASP A 140 8.28 -12.16 -6.12
CA ASP A 140 7.30 -12.24 -5.03
C ASP A 140 7.25 -10.97 -4.18
N GLN A 141 8.36 -10.23 -4.09
CA GLN A 141 8.40 -8.93 -3.41
C GLN A 141 7.62 -7.87 -4.18
N ASP A 142 7.76 -7.86 -5.52
CA ASP A 142 6.97 -6.99 -6.40
C ASP A 142 5.47 -7.29 -6.29
N LEU A 143 5.10 -8.58 -6.24
CA LEU A 143 3.70 -8.98 -6.06
C LEU A 143 3.15 -8.54 -4.70
N ARG A 144 3.93 -8.58 -3.62
CA ARG A 144 3.50 -8.10 -2.30
C ARG A 144 3.27 -6.59 -2.31
N GLY A 145 4.26 -5.82 -2.79
CA GLY A 145 4.20 -4.36 -2.86
C GLY A 145 3.33 -3.80 -4.00
N CYS A 146 2.76 -4.65 -4.86
CA CYS A 146 2.03 -4.22 -6.06
C CYS A 146 2.80 -3.16 -6.88
N THR A 147 4.11 -3.37 -7.03
CA THR A 147 5.02 -2.46 -7.73
C THR A 147 4.67 -2.37 -9.21
N ASP A 148 5.26 -1.41 -9.93
CA ASP A 148 4.97 -1.21 -11.35
C ASP A 148 5.33 -2.45 -12.20
N ALA A 149 6.33 -3.23 -11.77
CA ALA A 149 6.66 -4.52 -12.38
C ALA A 149 5.51 -5.53 -12.21
N ALA A 150 4.90 -5.60 -11.02
CA ALA A 150 3.73 -6.43 -10.78
C ALA A 150 2.53 -5.96 -11.62
N GLN A 151 2.32 -4.65 -11.77
CA GLN A 151 1.24 -4.13 -12.62
C GLN A 151 1.42 -4.46 -14.09
N ALA A 152 2.65 -4.33 -14.61
CA ALA A 152 2.98 -4.73 -15.98
C ALA A 152 2.71 -6.23 -16.18
N TRP A 153 3.18 -7.05 -15.24
CA TRP A 153 2.97 -8.51 -15.26
C TRP A 153 1.48 -8.86 -15.24
N ILE A 154 0.71 -8.29 -14.32
CA ILE A 154 -0.74 -8.50 -14.21
C ILE A 154 -1.42 -8.15 -15.52
N THR A 155 -1.10 -6.98 -16.10
CA THR A 155 -1.72 -6.52 -17.34
C THR A 155 -1.44 -7.48 -18.50
N HIS A 156 -0.22 -8.02 -18.58
CA HIS A 156 0.15 -8.98 -19.62
C HIS A 156 -0.52 -10.36 -19.44
N TRP A 157 -0.63 -10.84 -18.19
CA TRP A 157 -1.05 -12.21 -17.90
C TRP A 157 -2.53 -12.35 -17.54
N ARG A 158 -3.26 -11.26 -17.22
CA ARG A 158 -4.66 -11.29 -16.74
C ARG A 158 -5.63 -12.13 -17.56
N ASP A 159 -5.45 -12.19 -18.88
CA ASP A 159 -6.35 -12.92 -19.80
C ASP A 159 -5.81 -14.32 -20.14
N LYS A 160 -4.57 -14.63 -19.74
CA LYS A 160 -3.86 -15.88 -20.04
C LYS A 160 -3.91 -16.89 -18.88
N ILE A 161 -4.06 -16.45 -17.63
CA ILE A 161 -4.04 -17.30 -16.40
C ILE A 161 -5.34 -17.30 -15.57
#